data_AF-A0A3A9CEX9-F1
#
_entry.id   AF-A0A3A9CEX9-F1
#
_cell.length_a   1.000
_cell.length_b   1.000
_cell.length_c   1.000
_cell.angle_alpha   90.00
_cell.angle_beta   90.00
_cell.angle_gamma   90.00
#
_symmetry.space_group_name_H-M   'P 1'
#
loop_
_entity.id
_entity.type
_entity.pdbx_description
1 polymer ?
#
loop_
_entity_poly.entity_id
_entity_poly.type
_entity_poly.pdbx_seq_one_letter_code
_entity_poly.pdbx_strand_id
1 'polypeptide(L)'
;MRQIIIAGEKLKLYGCLKETCKYVCYTDEWRDRLWEDLLANPPIYREFLYYMEHQDFLCQCTVNGYSIIDIFIWEMRKYNVRTDRGKNGADCDKTAMLLEAFRTMIDMKGNGARIEWSMEMRNGMDEF
;
A
#
# COMPACT_ATOMS: atom_id res chain seq x y z
N MET A 1 15.28 20.13 -17.72
CA MET A 1 14.61 20.57 -16.46
C MET A 1 13.75 19.50 -15.77
N ARG A 2 13.33 18.39 -16.41
CA ARG A 2 12.49 17.36 -15.73
C ARG A 2 13.24 16.45 -14.74
N GLN A 3 14.55 16.19 -14.94
CA GLN A 3 15.32 15.29 -14.08
C GLN A 3 15.56 15.82 -12.65
N ILE A 4 15.60 17.14 -12.45
CA ILE A 4 15.87 17.74 -11.15
C ILE A 4 14.64 17.64 -10.23
N ILE A 5 13.44 17.79 -10.79
CA ILE A 5 12.17 17.70 -10.04
C ILE A 5 11.95 16.26 -9.54
N ILE A 6 12.22 15.28 -10.39
CA ILE A 6 12.11 13.84 -10.06
C ILE A 6 13.07 13.45 -8.92
N ALA A 7 14.26 14.05 -8.85
CA ALA A 7 15.20 13.79 -7.77
C ALA A 7 14.71 14.34 -6.41
N GLY A 8 14.07 15.51 -6.42
CA GLY A 8 13.49 16.12 -5.22
C GLY A 8 12.30 15.33 -4.66
N GLU A 9 11.40 14.87 -5.53
CA GLU A 9 10.24 14.04 -5.13
C GLU A 9 10.68 12.68 -4.58
N LYS A 10 11.72 12.07 -5.16
CA LYS A 10 12.32 10.83 -4.65
C LYS A 10 12.92 11.00 -3.25
N LEU A 11 13.64 12.09 -3.01
CA LEU A 11 14.23 12.37 -1.70
C LEU A 11 13.16 12.59 -0.63
N LYS A 12 12.11 13.35 -0.96
CA LYS A 12 10.96 13.53 -0.05
C LYS A 12 10.28 12.20 0.25
N LEU A 13 10.00 11.41 -0.78
CA LEU A 13 9.30 10.13 -0.61
C LEU A 13 10.12 9.13 0.20
N TYR A 14 11.43 9.05 -0.04
CA TYR A 14 12.32 8.21 0.76
C TYR A 14 12.36 8.65 2.23
N GLY A 15 12.36 9.97 2.48
CA GLY A 15 12.22 10.54 3.82
C GLY A 15 10.91 10.11 4.50
N CYS A 16 9.79 10.30 3.80
CA CYS A 16 8.48 9.88 4.28
C CYS A 16 8.42 8.37 4.55
N LEU A 17 8.88 7.54 3.61
CA LEU A 17 8.94 6.09 3.77
C LEU A 17 9.78 5.69 4.99
N LYS A 18 10.90 6.37 5.23
CA LYS A 18 11.74 6.13 6.42
C LYS A 18 11.00 6.46 7.72
N GLU A 19 10.25 7.54 7.77
CA GLU A 19 9.43 7.91 8.94
C GLU A 19 8.28 6.92 9.15
N THR A 20 7.58 6.57 8.07
CA THR A 20 6.51 5.58 8.05
C THR A 20 7.00 4.21 8.53
N CYS A 21 8.08 3.67 7.95
CA CYS A 21 8.65 2.39 8.37
C CYS A 21 9.12 2.39 9.83
N LYS A 22 9.66 3.52 10.31
CA LYS A 22 10.04 3.67 11.73
C LYS A 22 8.80 3.66 12.65
N TYR A 23 7.70 4.26 12.20
CA TYR A 23 6.44 4.29 12.94
C TYR A 23 5.83 2.90 13.12
N VAL A 24 5.88 2.06 12.08
CA VAL A 24 5.40 0.65 12.12
C VAL A 24 6.46 -0.39 12.54
N CYS A 25 7.63 0.05 12.99
CA CYS A 25 8.72 -0.83 13.43
C CYS A 25 9.19 -1.85 12.37
N TYR A 26 9.12 -1.49 11.08
CA TYR A 26 9.67 -2.32 10.00
C TYR A 26 11.19 -2.18 9.91
N THR A 27 11.85 -3.28 9.50
CA THR A 27 13.31 -3.31 9.34
C THR A 27 13.75 -2.50 8.12
N ASP A 28 14.99 -2.00 8.16
CA ASP A 28 15.61 -1.31 7.03
C ASP A 28 15.59 -2.20 5.77
N GLU A 29 15.81 -3.51 5.89
CA GLU A 29 15.75 -4.46 4.76
C GLU A 29 14.35 -4.56 4.12
N TRP A 30 13.28 -4.45 4.91
CA TRP A 30 11.91 -4.42 4.37
C TRP A 30 11.68 -3.13 3.60
N ARG A 31 12.14 -2.00 4.17
CA ARG A 31 12.04 -0.67 3.56
C ARG A 31 12.78 -0.60 2.23
N ASP A 32 14.05 -1.02 2.21
CA ASP A 32 14.90 -0.95 1.03
C ASP A 32 14.32 -1.79 -0.12
N ARG A 33 13.81 -2.99 0.16
CA ARG A 33 13.10 -3.79 -0.84
C ARG A 33 11.88 -3.09 -1.41
N LEU A 34 10.99 -2.57 -0.55
CA LEU A 34 9.82 -1.83 -1.02
C LEU A 34 10.24 -0.62 -1.86
N TRP A 35 11.30 0.09 -1.46
CA TRP A 35 11.81 1.24 -2.19
C TRP A 35 12.33 0.86 -3.58
N GLU A 36 13.13 -0.20 -3.69
CA GLU A 36 13.61 -0.72 -4.97
C GLU A 36 12.45 -1.14 -5.88
N ASP A 37 11.45 -1.83 -5.32
CA ASP A 37 10.26 -2.27 -6.04
C ASP A 37 9.40 -1.08 -6.52
N LEU A 38 9.25 -0.03 -5.71
CA LEU A 38 8.57 1.20 -6.11
C LEU A 38 9.32 1.90 -7.25
N LEU A 39 10.65 1.98 -7.17
CA LEU A 39 11.47 2.57 -8.23
C LEU A 39 11.40 1.78 -9.55
N ALA A 40 11.30 0.46 -9.47
CA ALA A 40 11.07 -0.41 -10.63
C ALA A 40 9.65 -0.24 -11.24
N ASN A 41 8.71 0.33 -10.47
CA ASN A 41 7.32 0.49 -10.85
C ASN A 41 6.86 1.97 -10.83
N PRO A 42 7.24 2.78 -11.85
CA PRO A 42 6.87 4.20 -11.95
C PRO A 42 5.39 4.54 -11.73
N PRO A 43 4.40 3.78 -12.23
CA PRO A 43 2.99 4.12 -12.00
C PRO A 43 2.55 3.92 -10.54
N ILE A 44 3.07 2.89 -9.86
CA ILE A 44 2.78 2.62 -8.44
C ILE A 44 3.50 3.64 -7.56
N TYR A 45 4.75 3.97 -7.89
CA TYR A 45 5.50 5.04 -7.24
C TYR A 45 4.75 6.38 -7.25
N ARG A 46 4.14 6.73 -8.39
CA ARG A 46 3.39 7.99 -8.52
C ARG A 46 2.14 8.00 -7.63
N GLU A 47 1.44 6.87 -7.51
CA GLU A 47 0.30 6.73 -6.59
C GLU A 47 0.74 6.89 -5.14
N PHE A 48 1.86 6.26 -4.75
CA PHE A 48 2.39 6.37 -3.40
C PHE A 48 2.79 7.82 -3.06
N LEU A 49 3.47 8.50 -3.99
CA LEU A 49 3.83 9.90 -3.83
C LEU A 49 2.58 10.79 -3.65
N TYR A 50 1.56 10.58 -4.49
CA TYR A 50 0.31 11.33 -4.40
C TYR A 50 -0.40 11.10 -3.06
N TYR A 51 -0.44 9.85 -2.59
CA TYR A 51 -1.02 9.53 -1.29
C TYR A 51 -0.27 10.21 -0.13
N MET A 52 1.07 10.20 -0.14
CA MET A 52 1.82 10.85 0.93
C MET A 52 1.61 12.37 0.96
N GLU A 53 1.40 13.01 -0.20
CA GLU A 53 1.17 14.45 -0.29
C GLU A 53 -0.28 14.86 0.02
N HIS A 54 -1.27 14.10 -0.46
CA HIS A 54 -2.68 14.46 -0.40
C HIS A 54 -3.51 13.65 0.61
N GLN A 55 -2.97 12.55 1.16
CA GLN A 55 -3.72 11.55 1.91
C GLN A 55 -4.92 10.98 1.12
N ASP A 56 -4.80 10.97 -0.20
CA ASP A 56 -5.84 10.54 -1.14
C ASP A 56 -5.22 9.66 -2.24
N PHE A 57 -6.02 8.80 -2.87
CA PHE A 57 -5.54 7.89 -3.91
C PHE A 57 -5.86 8.41 -5.30
N LEU A 58 -4.85 8.49 -6.16
CA LEU A 58 -5.02 8.93 -7.54
C LEU A 58 -5.84 7.94 -8.37
N CYS A 59 -5.85 6.65 -7.98
CA CYS A 59 -6.55 5.53 -8.63
C CYS A 59 -6.30 5.43 -10.14
N GLN A 60 -5.14 5.90 -10.61
CA GLN A 60 -4.76 5.82 -12.02
C GLN A 60 -4.04 4.53 -12.36
N CYS A 61 -3.47 3.84 -11.36
CA CYS A 61 -2.84 2.55 -11.55
C CYS A 61 -3.80 1.43 -11.18
N THR A 62 -4.03 0.50 -12.13
CA THR A 62 -4.75 -0.74 -11.85
C THR A 62 -3.87 -1.94 -12.18
N VAL A 63 -3.74 -2.88 -11.25
CA VAL A 63 -3.05 -4.14 -11.44
C VAL A 63 -4.10 -5.25 -11.47
N ASN A 64 -4.15 -6.00 -12.57
CA ASN A 64 -5.14 -7.07 -12.78
C ASN A 64 -6.61 -6.62 -12.62
N GLY A 65 -6.90 -5.34 -12.90
CA GLY A 65 -8.23 -4.75 -12.77
C GLY A 65 -8.54 -4.19 -11.37
N TYR A 66 -7.61 -4.28 -10.43
CA TYR A 66 -7.75 -3.75 -9.07
C TYR A 66 -6.92 -2.47 -8.89
N SER A 67 -7.54 -1.45 -8.31
CA SER A 67 -6.86 -0.23 -7.87
C SER A 67 -6.18 -0.45 -6.52
N ILE A 68 -5.31 0.48 -6.12
CA ILE A 68 -4.73 0.46 -4.77
C ILE A 68 -5.80 0.52 -3.66
N ILE A 69 -6.94 1.18 -3.90
CA ILE A 69 -8.07 1.21 -2.94
C ILE A 69 -8.64 -0.20 -2.75
N ASP A 70 -8.85 -0.96 -3.83
CA ASP A 70 -9.39 -2.31 -3.74
C ASP A 70 -8.47 -3.22 -2.91
N ILE A 71 -7.16 -3.09 -3.13
CA ILE A 71 -6.12 -3.82 -2.41
C ILE A 71 -6.08 -3.37 -0.94
N PHE A 72 -6.19 -2.07 -0.68
CA PHE A 72 -6.20 -1.52 0.68
C PHE A 72 -7.44 -1.96 1.47
N ILE A 73 -8.63 -1.96 0.85
CA ILE A 73 -9.85 -2.47 1.47
C ILE A 73 -9.70 -3.96 1.78
N TRP A 74 -9.06 -4.73 0.90
CA TRP A 74 -8.80 -6.14 1.14
C TRP A 74 -7.84 -6.37 2.32
N GLU A 75 -6.74 -5.61 2.40
CA GLU A 75 -5.83 -5.63 3.56
C GLU A 75 -6.52 -5.22 4.85
N MET A 76 -7.36 -4.17 4.81
CA MET A 76 -8.17 -3.74 5.94
C MET A 76 -9.14 -4.83 6.41
N ARG A 77 -9.77 -5.56 5.49
CA ARG A 77 -10.68 -6.67 5.85
C ARG A 77 -9.91 -7.85 6.46
N LYS A 78 -8.76 -8.23 5.90
CA LYS A 78 -7.88 -9.24 6.52
C LYS A 78 -7.46 -8.84 7.93
N TYR A 79 -7.13 -7.57 8.11
CA TYR A 79 -6.76 -7.02 9.40
C TYR A 79 -7.94 -7.10 10.36
N ASN A 80 -9.14 -6.63 9.98
CA ASN A 80 -10.34 -6.71 10.82
C ASN A 80 -10.67 -8.14 11.25
N VAL A 81 -10.55 -9.12 10.35
CA VAL A 81 -10.73 -10.55 10.68
C VAL A 81 -9.69 -11.05 11.68
N ARG A 82 -8.46 -10.53 11.60
CA ARG A 82 -7.35 -10.91 12.50
C ARG A 82 -7.41 -10.21 13.87
N THR A 83 -7.91 -8.98 13.88
CA THR A 83 -7.88 -8.05 15.03
C THR A 83 -9.14 -8.13 15.90
N ASP A 84 -10.11 -8.97 15.54
CA ASP A 84 -11.20 -9.41 16.43
C ASP A 84 -10.71 -9.95 17.80
N ARG A 85 -9.40 -10.24 17.92
CA ARG A 85 -8.73 -10.67 19.17
C ARG A 85 -7.97 -9.60 19.98
N GLY A 86 -8.10 -8.31 19.65
CA GLY A 86 -7.85 -7.25 20.62
C GLY A 86 -6.71 -6.26 20.33
N LYS A 87 -7.06 -4.99 20.58
CA LYS A 87 -6.23 -3.82 20.96
C LYS A 87 -4.76 -3.84 20.50
N ASN A 88 -4.51 -3.23 19.34
CA ASN A 88 -3.30 -2.44 19.08
C ASN A 88 -3.69 -1.16 18.31
N GLY A 89 -2.88 -0.11 18.40
CA GLY A 89 -3.24 1.26 18.08
C GLY A 89 -3.62 1.49 16.61
N ALA A 90 -4.89 1.80 16.37
CA ALA A 90 -5.54 1.89 15.06
C ALA A 90 -4.84 2.76 13.98
N ASP A 91 -3.92 3.64 14.35
CA ASP A 91 -3.18 4.51 13.41
C ASP A 91 -1.89 3.86 12.88
N CYS A 92 -1.17 3.15 13.75
CA CYS A 92 0.00 2.33 13.38
C CYS A 92 -0.42 1.21 12.43
N ASP A 93 -1.54 0.58 12.73
CA ASP A 93 -2.08 -0.49 11.90
C ASP A 93 -2.54 0.00 10.53
N LYS A 94 -3.15 1.19 10.40
CA LYS A 94 -3.54 1.75 9.09
C LYS A 94 -2.34 2.04 8.21
N THR A 95 -1.30 2.60 8.80
CA THR A 95 -0.05 2.90 8.11
C THR A 95 0.64 1.61 7.64
N ALA A 96 0.62 0.55 8.48
CA ALA A 96 1.12 -0.77 8.11
C ALA A 96 0.32 -1.38 6.95
N MET A 97 -1.02 -1.34 7.05
CA MET A 97 -1.93 -1.85 6.02
C MET A 97 -1.73 -1.16 4.67
N LEU A 98 -1.50 0.16 4.68
CA LEU A 98 -1.20 0.91 3.47
C LEU A 98 0.10 0.40 2.82
N LEU A 99 1.16 0.32 3.60
CA LEU A 99 2.47 -0.17 3.15
C LEU A 99 2.39 -1.59 2.58
N GLU A 100 1.66 -2.48 3.24
CA GLU A 100 1.41 -3.85 2.77
C GLU A 100 0.52 -3.88 1.51
N ALA A 101 -0.44 -2.97 1.35
CA ALA A 101 -1.24 -2.86 0.15
C ALA A 101 -0.39 -2.48 -1.08
N PHE A 102 0.52 -1.51 -0.94
CA PHE A 102 1.46 -1.17 -2.02
C PHE A 102 2.38 -2.34 -2.36
N ARG A 103 2.88 -3.06 -1.36
CA ARG A 103 3.69 -4.26 -1.57
C ARG A 103 2.91 -5.35 -2.30
N THR A 104 1.66 -5.59 -1.90
CA THR A 104 0.76 -6.55 -2.55
C THR A 104 0.52 -6.17 -3.99
N MET A 105 0.28 -4.89 -4.29
CA MET A 105 0.08 -4.40 -5.65
C MET A 105 1.29 -4.67 -6.55
N ILE A 106 2.51 -4.48 -6.02
CA ILE A 106 3.76 -4.79 -6.71
C ILE A 106 3.89 -6.29 -6.96
N ASP A 107 3.64 -7.12 -5.93
CA ASP A 107 3.71 -8.58 -6.05
C ASP A 107 2.71 -9.11 -7.09
N MET A 108 1.47 -8.62 -7.05
CA MET A 108 0.43 -8.94 -8.04
C MET A 108 0.83 -8.57 -9.47
N LYS A 109 1.59 -7.49 -9.63
CA LYS A 109 2.09 -7.06 -10.94
C LYS A 109 3.24 -7.93 -11.43
N GLY A 110 4.14 -8.36 -10.54
CA GLY A 110 5.27 -9.23 -10.88
C GLY A 110 4.88 -10.69 -11.12
N ASN A 111 3.98 -11.21 -10.29
CA ASN A 111 3.59 -12.62 -10.29
C ASN A 111 2.27 -12.90 -11.03
N GLY A 112 1.56 -11.85 -11.46
CA GLY A 112 0.23 -11.97 -12.06
C GLY A 112 -0.86 -12.43 -11.07
N ALA A 113 -0.56 -12.41 -9.77
CA ALA A 113 -1.48 -12.84 -8.73
C ALA A 113 -2.72 -11.93 -8.70
N ARG A 114 -3.88 -12.53 -8.42
CA ARG A 114 -5.14 -11.81 -8.23
C ARG A 114 -5.50 -11.85 -6.75
N ILE A 115 -6.16 -10.79 -6.28
CA ILE A 115 -6.81 -10.87 -4.98
C ILE A 115 -7.88 -11.95 -5.05
N GLU A 116 -7.69 -12.98 -4.23
CA GLU A 116 -8.72 -13.97 -3.96
C GLU A 116 -9.68 -13.38 -2.94
N TRP A 117 -10.80 -12.87 -3.44
CA TRP A 117 -11.97 -12.63 -2.61
C TRP A 117 -12.52 -14.00 -2.21
N SER A 118 -12.23 -14.45 -0.99
CA SER A 118 -12.75 -15.74 -0.50
C SER A 118 -14.28 -15.73 -0.58
N MET A 119 -14.90 -16.83 -1.02
CA MET A 119 -16.35 -16.92 -1.27
C MET A 119 -17.21 -16.60 -0.02
N GLU A 120 -16.67 -16.75 1.20
CA GLU A 120 -17.31 -16.29 2.44
C GLU A 120 -17.58 -14.77 2.46
N MET A 121 -16.90 -14.00 1.61
CA MET A 121 -17.03 -12.54 1.52
C MET A 121 -18.16 -12.06 0.62
N ARG A 122 -18.67 -12.87 -0.32
CA ARG A 122 -19.82 -12.46 -1.17
C ARG A 122 -21.13 -12.43 -0.39
N ASN A 123 -21.19 -13.11 0.75
CA ASN A 123 -22.39 -13.26 1.57
C ASN A 123 -22.48 -12.27 2.75
N GLY A 124 -21.49 -11.37 2.91
CA GLY A 124 -21.49 -10.33 3.94
C GLY A 124 -21.87 -8.93 3.41
N MET A 125 -22.30 -8.85 2.14
CA MET A 125 -22.86 -7.65 1.50
C MET A 125 -24.37 -7.81 1.26
N ASP A 126 -25.02 -8.65 2.05
CA ASP A 126 -26.46 -8.60 2.24
C ASP A 126 -26.72 -8.21 3.70
N GLU A 127 -27.57 -7.20 3.86
CA GLU A 127 -28.15 -6.66 5.11
C GLU A 127 -27.27 -5.66 5.90
N PHE A 128 -27.33 -4.36 5.56
CA PHE A 128 -28.22 -3.33 6.14
C PHE A 128 -27.93 -1.93 5.57
#